data_AF-A0A7C4CNV7-F1
#
_entry.id   AF-A0A7C4CNV7-F1
#
_cell.length_a   1.000
_cell.length_b   1.000
_cell.length_c   1.000
_cell.angle_alpha   90.00
_cell.angle_beta   90.00
_cell.angle_gamma   90.00
#
_symmetry.space_group_name_H-M   'P 1'
#
loop_
_entity.id
_entity.type
_entity.pdbx_description
1 polymer ?
#
loop_
_entity_poly.entity_id
_entity_poly.type
_entity_poly.pdbx_seq_one_letter_code
_entity_poly.pdbx_strand_id
1 'polypeptide(L)'
;MNDWKNSFRRLNAVKGWILDVYPSGPNQITAWIIGENGERVRLADKYVHRIYVAGSPTDLEELTRRISNSESVADYRFVEKYADFMEASKKKVLEIDMTDYWRTAFFARKILRLGGYEKYKLYNVDVPVAQAYLYERDIFPLAHVLAYENGEKLGYEL
;
A
#
# COMPACT_ATOMS: atom_id res chain seq x y z
N MET A 1 23.38 -35.14 4.94
CA MET A 1 24.04 -34.00 5.62
C MET A 1 24.59 -33.11 4.52
N ASN A 2 24.21 -31.82 4.55
CA ASN A 2 24.55 -30.73 3.61
C ASN A 2 23.86 -30.71 2.24
N ASP A 3 22.84 -29.83 2.12
CA ASP A 3 22.54 -29.05 0.90
C ASP A 3 21.85 -27.70 1.23
N TRP A 4 22.13 -27.11 2.40
CA TRP A 4 21.54 -25.84 2.83
C TRP A 4 22.38 -24.60 2.42
N LYS A 5 23.63 -24.77 1.97
CA LYS A 5 24.59 -23.65 1.85
C LYS A 5 24.50 -22.80 0.58
N ASN A 6 23.50 -22.98 -0.30
CA ASN A 6 23.48 -22.30 -1.60
C ASN A 6 22.14 -21.63 -2.00
N SER A 7 21.36 -21.13 -1.03
CA SER A 7 20.21 -20.25 -1.34
C SER A 7 20.39 -18.79 -0.92
N PHE A 8 21.61 -18.35 -0.58
CA PHE A 8 21.88 -16.93 -0.38
C PHE A 8 21.85 -16.21 -1.73
N ARG A 9 20.66 -15.76 -2.15
CA ARG A 9 20.56 -14.68 -3.14
C ARG A 9 21.29 -13.48 -2.55
N ARG A 10 22.33 -13.02 -3.23
CA ARG A 10 23.01 -11.77 -2.90
C ARG A 10 21.99 -10.67 -3.10
N LEU A 11 21.49 -10.09 -2.01
CA LEU A 11 20.60 -8.94 -2.07
C LEU A 11 21.40 -7.79 -2.68
N ASN A 12 20.91 -7.20 -3.76
CA ASN A 12 21.40 -5.91 -4.23
C ASN A 12 20.89 -4.89 -3.21
N ALA A 13 21.81 -4.35 -2.42
CA ALA A 13 21.50 -3.39 -1.37
C ALA A 13 22.25 -2.08 -1.60
N VAL A 14 21.59 -0.97 -1.32
CA VAL A 14 22.13 0.39 -1.44
C VAL A 14 21.90 1.08 -0.11
N LYS A 15 22.98 1.60 0.47
CA LYS A 15 22.92 2.43 1.67
C LYS A 15 23.04 3.90 1.28
N GLY A 16 22.10 4.73 1.70
CA GLY A 16 22.05 6.13 1.29
C GLY A 16 20.76 6.85 1.67
N TRP A 17 20.52 8.02 1.08
CA TRP A 17 19.36 8.87 1.39
C TRP A 17 18.24 8.72 0.35
N ILE A 18 17.00 8.61 0.80
CA ILE A 18 15.83 8.67 -0.07
C ILE A 18 15.70 10.08 -0.66
N LEU A 19 15.95 10.23 -1.94
CA LEU A 19 15.83 11.50 -2.64
C LEU A 19 14.38 11.79 -3.03
N ASP A 20 13.71 10.82 -3.64
CA ASP A 20 12.35 10.99 -4.15
C ASP A 20 11.63 9.64 -4.23
N VAL A 21 10.30 9.69 -4.09
CA VAL A 21 9.40 8.53 -4.23
C VAL A 21 8.17 8.98 -4.99
N TYR A 22 7.87 8.30 -6.09
CA TYR A 22 6.69 8.60 -6.91
C TYR A 22 6.11 7.35 -7.54
N PRO A 23 4.80 7.32 -7.81
CA PRO A 23 4.20 6.21 -8.52
C PRO A 23 4.61 6.21 -10.00
N SER A 24 4.97 5.05 -10.52
CA SER A 24 5.56 4.90 -11.86
C SER A 24 4.84 3.91 -12.77
N GLY A 25 3.75 3.30 -12.28
CA GLY A 25 2.86 2.45 -13.05
C GLY A 25 1.70 1.90 -12.22
N PRO A 26 0.78 1.11 -12.81
CA PRO A 26 -0.25 0.42 -12.06
C PRO A 26 0.40 -0.48 -11.01
N ASN A 27 0.13 -0.18 -9.74
CA ASN A 27 0.72 -0.86 -8.59
C ASN A 27 2.26 -0.87 -8.55
N GLN A 28 2.90 0.21 -9.00
CA GLN A 28 4.36 0.38 -8.95
C GLN A 28 4.74 1.75 -8.39
N ILE A 29 5.76 1.73 -7.54
CA ILE A 29 6.43 2.91 -6.99
C ILE A 29 7.89 2.90 -7.45
N THR A 30 8.43 4.07 -7.79
CA THR A 30 9.88 4.26 -7.96
C THR A 30 10.42 5.04 -6.78
N ALA A 31 11.52 4.56 -6.22
CA ALA A 31 12.30 5.24 -5.19
C ALA A 31 13.70 5.55 -5.72
N TRP A 32 14.14 6.79 -5.52
CA TRP A 32 15.51 7.21 -5.82
C TRP A 32 16.33 7.29 -4.54
N ILE A 33 17.49 6.64 -4.54
CA ILE A 33 18.44 6.68 -3.43
C ILE A 33 19.73 7.36 -3.91
N ILE A 34 20.22 8.33 -3.15
CA ILE A 34 21.60 8.82 -3.27
C ILE A 34 22.46 7.97 -2.34
N GLY A 35 23.29 7.10 -2.89
CA GLY A 35 24.20 6.26 -2.11
C GLY A 35 25.23 7.08 -1.34
N GLU A 36 25.79 6.50 -0.27
CA GLU A 36 26.93 7.09 0.47
C GLU A 36 28.15 7.34 -0.45
N ASN A 37 28.26 6.61 -1.55
CA ASN A 37 29.27 6.78 -2.61
C ASN A 37 28.94 7.90 -3.63
N GLY A 38 27.80 8.57 -3.49
CA GLY A 38 27.32 9.62 -4.39
C GLY A 38 26.59 9.12 -5.65
N GLU A 39 26.46 7.80 -5.83
CA GLU A 39 25.68 7.22 -6.94
C GLU A 39 24.19 7.47 -6.75
N ARG A 40 23.46 7.66 -7.85
CA ARG A 40 22.01 7.84 -7.86
C ARG A 40 21.38 6.55 -8.36
N VAL A 41 20.78 5.79 -7.47
CA VAL A 41 20.18 4.51 -7.78
C VAL A 41 18.67 4.66 -7.86
N ARG A 42 18.09 4.24 -8.99
CA ARG A 42 16.65 4.14 -9.19
C ARG A 42 16.20 2.71 -8.90
N LEU A 43 15.29 2.55 -7.96
CA LEU A 43 14.70 1.27 -7.58
C LEU A 43 13.19 1.28 -7.89
N ALA A 44 12.64 0.13 -8.27
CA ALA A 44 11.21 -0.03 -8.49
C ALA A 44 10.63 -1.03 -7.47
N ASP A 45 9.53 -0.66 -6.84
CA ASP A 45 8.78 -1.50 -5.90
C ASP A 45 7.39 -1.80 -6.45
N LYS A 46 6.95 -3.04 -6.36
CA LYS A 46 5.56 -3.42 -6.53
C LYS A 46 4.77 -3.05 -5.28
N TYR A 47 3.90 -2.07 -5.42
CA TYR A 47 3.11 -1.50 -4.34
C TYR A 47 1.63 -1.47 -4.69
N VAL A 48 0.79 -2.03 -3.82
CA VAL A 48 -0.66 -2.05 -4.01
C VAL A 48 -1.28 -1.04 -3.05
N HIS A 49 -1.95 -0.02 -3.60
CA HIS A 49 -2.64 0.99 -2.78
C HIS A 49 -3.88 0.36 -2.14
N ARG A 50 -4.03 0.55 -0.82
CA ARG A 50 -5.15 -0.01 -0.06
C ARG A 50 -6.06 1.10 0.44
N ILE A 51 -7.36 0.89 0.27
CA ILE A 51 -8.40 1.74 0.87
C ILE A 51 -9.21 0.93 1.87
N TYR A 52 -9.89 1.64 2.78
CA TYR A 52 -10.66 1.00 3.83
C TYR A 52 -12.10 1.52 3.82
N VAL A 53 -13.04 0.62 4.10
CA VAL A 53 -14.46 0.92 4.21
C VAL A 53 -14.98 0.43 5.56
N ALA A 54 -15.52 1.35 6.35
CA ALA A 54 -16.29 1.03 7.54
C ALA A 54 -17.80 1.12 7.24
N GLY A 55 -18.57 0.27 7.89
CA GLY A 55 -20.03 0.20 7.76
C GLY A 55 -20.57 -0.86 8.72
N SER A 56 -21.88 -1.11 8.69
CA SER A 56 -22.44 -2.24 9.44
C SER A 56 -21.90 -3.57 8.89
N PRO A 57 -21.75 -4.63 9.69
CA PRO A 57 -21.29 -5.93 9.21
C PRO A 57 -22.08 -6.45 8.00
N THR A 58 -23.42 -6.34 8.06
CA THR A 58 -24.33 -6.74 6.98
C THR A 58 -24.11 -5.92 5.71
N ASP A 59 -23.92 -4.60 5.82
CA ASP A 59 -23.69 -3.73 4.66
C ASP A 59 -22.31 -3.98 4.04
N LEU A 60 -21.29 -4.34 4.83
CA LEU A 60 -19.97 -4.70 4.32
C LEU A 60 -19.99 -6.07 3.61
N GLU A 61 -20.74 -7.05 4.12
CA GLU A 61 -20.94 -8.34 3.44
C GLU A 61 -21.76 -8.22 2.14
N GLU A 62 -22.72 -7.30 2.07
CA GLU A 62 -23.38 -6.94 0.83
C GLU A 62 -22.41 -6.24 -0.13
N LEU A 63 -21.54 -5.35 0.38
CA LEU A 63 -20.56 -4.65 -0.44
C LEU A 63 -19.58 -5.62 -1.11
N THR A 64 -19.04 -6.61 -0.39
CA THR A 64 -18.10 -7.59 -0.96
C THR A 64 -18.69 -8.32 -2.16
N ARG A 65 -19.97 -8.73 -2.08
CA ARG A 65 -20.69 -9.35 -3.19
C ARG A 65 -20.84 -8.44 -4.40
N ARG A 66 -20.96 -7.12 -4.20
CA ARG A 66 -21.11 -6.13 -5.29
C ARG A 66 -19.78 -5.74 -5.93
N ILE A 67 -18.66 -5.83 -5.20
CA ILE A 67 -17.34 -5.41 -5.69
C ILE A 67 -16.46 -6.56 -6.17
N SER A 68 -16.83 -7.82 -5.90
CA SER A 68 -16.01 -9.01 -6.23
C SER A 68 -15.63 -9.13 -7.71
N ASN A 69 -16.48 -8.65 -8.61
CA ASN A 69 -16.22 -8.65 -10.07
C ASN A 69 -15.77 -7.27 -10.61
N SER A 70 -15.38 -6.35 -9.73
CA SER A 70 -14.97 -5.00 -10.13
C SER A 70 -13.53 -5.00 -10.64
N GLU A 71 -13.31 -4.51 -11.85
CA GLU A 71 -11.95 -4.32 -12.42
C GLU A 71 -11.04 -3.41 -11.57
N SER A 72 -11.61 -2.63 -10.65
CA SER A 72 -10.85 -1.74 -9.75
C SER A 72 -10.32 -2.45 -8.50
N VAL A 73 -10.74 -3.70 -8.25
CA VAL A 73 -10.44 -4.45 -7.03
C VAL A 73 -9.55 -5.64 -7.38
N ALA A 74 -8.34 -5.66 -6.82
CA ALA A 74 -7.40 -6.76 -6.98
C ALA A 74 -7.69 -7.88 -5.96
N ASP A 75 -7.99 -7.48 -4.73
CA ASP A 75 -8.35 -8.36 -3.61
C ASP A 75 -9.11 -7.55 -2.55
N TYR A 76 -9.76 -8.23 -1.61
CA TYR A 76 -10.34 -7.59 -0.43
C TYR A 76 -10.34 -8.54 0.76
N ARG A 77 -10.27 -7.98 1.96
CA ARG A 77 -10.26 -8.74 3.22
C ARG A 77 -10.78 -7.92 4.37
N PHE A 78 -11.37 -8.60 5.35
CA PHE A 78 -11.76 -7.95 6.59
C PHE A 78 -10.56 -7.84 7.54
N VAL A 79 -10.34 -6.65 8.09
CA VAL A 79 -9.23 -6.35 9.01
C VAL A 79 -9.71 -5.51 10.19
N GLU A 80 -8.98 -5.56 11.30
CA GLU A 80 -9.24 -4.75 12.48
C GLU A 80 -8.37 -3.47 12.45
N LYS A 81 -8.99 -2.29 12.43
CA LYS A 81 -8.31 -0.98 12.39
C LYS A 81 -8.94 0.01 13.37
N TYR A 82 -8.16 1.00 13.80
CA TYR A 82 -8.68 2.19 14.48
C TYR A 82 -9.30 3.12 13.42
N ALA A 83 -10.57 2.88 13.11
CA ALA A 83 -11.29 3.64 12.08
C ALA A 83 -11.80 5.01 12.57
N ASP A 84 -11.88 5.18 13.89
CA ASP A 84 -12.25 6.44 14.52
C ASP A 84 -11.16 6.79 15.54
N PHE A 85 -10.55 7.96 15.39
CA PHE A 85 -9.48 8.42 16.27
C PHE A 85 -9.99 8.78 17.67
N MET A 86 -11.31 8.98 17.82
CA MET A 86 -11.96 9.21 19.11
C MET A 86 -12.27 7.92 19.86
N GLU A 87 -12.15 6.76 19.20
CA GLU A 87 -12.45 5.47 19.80
C GLU A 87 -11.17 4.68 20.09
N ALA A 88 -11.06 4.20 21.33
CA ALA A 88 -9.92 3.39 21.78
C ALA A 88 -9.99 1.92 21.34
N SER A 89 -11.05 1.51 20.63
CA SER A 89 -11.25 0.15 20.14
C SER A 89 -11.08 0.07 18.63
N LYS A 90 -10.57 -1.08 18.18
CA LYS A 90 -10.55 -1.41 16.75
C LYS A 90 -11.94 -1.80 16.29
N LYS A 91 -12.21 -1.51 15.02
CA LYS A 91 -13.41 -1.95 14.31
C LYS A 91 -13.00 -2.84 13.14
N LYS A 92 -13.84 -3.83 12.87
CA LYS A 92 -13.80 -4.61 11.64
C LYS A 92 -14.16 -3.71 10.46
N VAL A 93 -13.21 -3.54 9.55
CA VAL A 93 -13.36 -2.78 8.29
C VAL A 93 -13.05 -3.67 7.11
N LEU A 94 -13.54 -3.28 5.93
CA LEU A 94 -13.17 -3.92 4.66
C LEU A 94 -11.96 -3.19 4.08
N GLU A 95 -10.82 -3.88 4.01
CA GLU A 95 -9.64 -3.45 3.25
C GLU A 95 -9.79 -3.91 1.80
N ILE A 96 -9.54 -3.00 0.87
CA ILE A 96 -9.63 -3.25 -0.57
C ILE A 96 -8.29 -2.91 -1.20
N ASP A 97 -7.70 -3.92 -1.83
CA ASP A 97 -6.50 -3.78 -2.65
C ASP A 97 -6.91 -3.26 -4.03
N MET A 98 -6.40 -2.09 -4.43
CA MET A 98 -6.71 -1.50 -5.72
C MET A 98 -5.89 -2.15 -6.85
N THR A 99 -6.52 -2.41 -8.00
CA THR A 99 -5.77 -2.84 -9.20
C THR A 99 -4.92 -1.71 -9.79
N ASP A 100 -5.43 -0.49 -9.68
CA ASP A 100 -4.76 0.72 -10.12
C ASP A 100 -5.16 1.87 -9.19
N TYR A 101 -4.16 2.52 -8.60
CA TYR A 101 -4.37 3.63 -7.68
C TYR A 101 -5.04 4.84 -8.36
N TRP A 102 -4.86 5.04 -9.68
CA TRP A 102 -5.52 6.13 -10.41
C TRP A 102 -7.05 6.00 -10.37
N ARG A 103 -7.56 4.77 -10.20
CA ARG A 103 -9.00 4.49 -10.11
C ARG A 103 -9.57 4.70 -8.71
N THR A 104 -8.75 4.98 -7.70
CA THR A 104 -9.19 5.08 -6.29
C THR A 104 -10.33 6.08 -6.11
N ALA A 105 -10.19 7.32 -6.59
CA ALA A 105 -11.23 8.34 -6.44
C ALA A 105 -12.52 8.00 -7.21
N PHE A 106 -12.40 7.35 -8.37
CA PHE A 106 -13.56 6.85 -9.12
C PHE A 106 -14.28 5.74 -8.34
N PHE A 107 -13.52 4.78 -7.83
CA PHE A 107 -14.07 3.61 -7.14
C PHE A 107 -14.65 3.97 -5.77
N ALA A 108 -14.03 4.89 -5.04
CA ALA A 108 -14.56 5.43 -3.79
C ALA A 108 -15.97 6.04 -3.99
N ARG A 109 -16.16 6.84 -5.04
CA ARG A 109 -17.48 7.39 -5.40
C ARG A 109 -18.49 6.30 -5.75
N LYS A 110 -18.06 5.22 -6.41
CA LYS A 110 -18.92 4.05 -6.69
C LYS A 110 -19.37 3.38 -5.40
N ILE A 111 -18.46 3.14 -4.45
CA ILE A 111 -18.81 2.55 -3.14
C ILE A 111 -19.82 3.42 -2.40
N LEU A 112 -19.56 4.74 -2.31
CA LEU A 112 -20.49 5.67 -1.66
C LEU A 112 -21.89 5.59 -2.27
N ARG A 113 -22.00 5.55 -3.62
CA ARG A 113 -23.29 5.39 -4.32
C ARG A 113 -23.98 4.07 -3.99
N LEU A 114 -23.24 2.96 -3.94
CA LEU A 114 -23.81 1.65 -3.57
C LEU A 114 -24.39 1.65 -2.14
N GLY A 115 -23.81 2.47 -1.27
CA GLY A 115 -24.25 2.66 0.10
C GLY A 115 -25.31 3.74 0.29
N GLY A 116 -25.83 4.34 -0.79
CA GLY A 116 -26.73 5.49 -0.68
C GLY A 116 -26.11 6.69 0.03
N TYR A 117 -24.78 6.80 0.05
CA TYR A 117 -23.98 7.82 0.75
C TYR A 117 -24.06 7.81 2.29
N GLU A 118 -24.82 6.89 2.89
CA GLU A 118 -25.04 6.86 4.33
C GLU A 118 -24.41 5.62 4.99
N LYS A 119 -24.35 4.50 4.27
CA LYS A 119 -23.92 3.21 4.84
C LYS A 119 -22.43 3.07 5.07
N TYR A 120 -21.62 3.84 4.35
CA TYR A 120 -20.18 3.62 4.28
C TYR A 120 -19.38 4.87 4.63
N LYS A 121 -18.37 4.70 5.49
CA LYS A 121 -17.28 5.66 5.66
C LYS A 121 -16.04 5.10 4.99
N LEU A 122 -15.39 5.89 4.15
CA LEU A 122 -14.19 5.48 3.41
C LEU A 122 -12.97 6.18 3.97
N TYR A 123 -11.84 5.49 3.97
CA TYR A 123 -10.56 5.97 4.48
C TYR A 123 -9.44 5.67 3.48
N ASN A 124 -8.38 6.48 3.53
CA ASN A 124 -7.20 6.41 2.67
C ASN A 124 -7.52 6.51 1.17
N VAL A 125 -8.67 7.09 0.81
CA VAL A 125 -9.09 7.28 -0.59
C VAL A 125 -8.47 8.51 -1.24
N ASP A 126 -7.95 9.41 -0.43
CA ASP A 126 -7.42 10.73 -0.77
C ASP A 126 -5.98 10.94 -0.31
N VAL A 127 -5.36 9.93 0.31
CA VAL A 127 -3.93 9.96 0.66
C VAL A 127 -3.12 9.79 -0.62
N PRO A 128 -2.18 10.72 -0.94
CA PRO A 128 -1.29 10.57 -2.08
C PRO A 128 -0.50 9.26 -2.00
N VAL A 129 -0.41 8.52 -3.10
CA VAL A 129 0.16 7.15 -3.11
C VAL A 129 1.62 7.11 -2.68
N ALA A 130 2.42 8.11 -3.07
CA ALA A 130 3.81 8.22 -2.61
C ALA A 130 3.89 8.39 -1.08
N GLN A 131 2.96 9.14 -0.49
CA GLN A 131 2.88 9.35 0.95
C GLN A 131 2.39 8.09 1.68
N ALA A 132 1.37 7.41 1.14
CA ALA A 132 0.91 6.13 1.66
C ALA A 132 2.03 5.07 1.65
N TYR A 133 2.82 5.01 0.58
CA TYR A 133 3.98 4.14 0.47
C TYR A 133 5.00 4.38 1.59
N LEU A 134 5.37 5.64 1.83
CA LEU A 134 6.32 6.00 2.89
C LEU A 134 5.81 5.54 4.27
N TYR A 135 4.54 5.77 4.56
CA TYR A 135 3.91 5.35 5.83
C TYR A 135 3.88 3.83 6.00
N GLU A 136 3.55 3.09 4.95
CA GLU A 136 3.49 1.63 5.01
C GLU A 136 4.87 0.95 5.07
N ARG A 137 5.89 1.64 4.56
CA ARG A 137 7.29 1.18 4.60
C ARG A 137 8.04 1.67 5.83
N ASP A 138 7.39 2.45 6.70
CA ASP A 138 7.97 3.07 7.89
C ASP A 138 9.25 3.89 7.59
N ILE A 139 9.20 4.65 6.51
CA ILE A 139 10.28 5.53 6.04
C ILE A 139 9.73 6.94 5.81
N PHE A 140 10.63 7.91 5.71
CA PHE A 140 10.29 9.31 5.50
C PHE A 140 11.18 9.95 4.43
N PRO A 141 10.77 11.09 3.83
CA PRO A 141 11.58 11.77 2.84
C PRO A 141 12.98 12.09 3.39
N LEU A 142 14.03 11.89 2.58
CA LEU A 142 15.42 12.11 2.97
C LEU A 142 15.95 11.21 4.11
N ALA A 143 15.20 10.16 4.49
CA ALA A 143 15.70 9.17 5.45
C ALA A 143 16.97 8.49 4.90
N HIS A 144 17.95 8.30 5.78
CA HIS A 144 19.11 7.47 5.50
C HIS A 144 18.71 6.01 5.74
N VAL A 145 18.83 5.17 4.71
CA VAL A 145 18.31 3.80 4.70
C VAL A 145 19.32 2.83 4.08
N LEU A 146 19.24 1.56 4.49
CA LEU A 146 19.68 0.43 3.68
C LEU A 146 18.48 -0.09 2.89
N ALA A 147 18.41 0.24 1.60
CA ALA A 147 17.40 -0.27 0.69
C ALA A 147 17.88 -1.57 0.03
N TYR A 148 17.04 -2.60 -0.05
CA TYR A 148 17.40 -3.86 -0.70
C TYR A 148 16.23 -4.46 -1.49
N GLU A 149 16.57 -5.16 -2.59
CA GLU A 149 15.58 -5.81 -3.45
C GLU A 149 15.22 -7.21 -2.92
N ASN A 150 13.94 -7.46 -2.67
CA ASN A 150 13.38 -8.77 -2.34
C ASN A 150 12.37 -9.20 -3.42
N GLY A 151 12.89 -9.71 -4.53
CA GLY A 151 12.07 -10.04 -5.70
C GLY A 151 11.54 -8.77 -6.37
N GLU A 152 10.21 -8.64 -6.51
CA GLU A 152 9.56 -7.43 -7.04
C GLU A 152 9.31 -6.35 -5.96
N LYS A 153 9.71 -6.61 -4.71
CA LYS A 153 9.48 -5.71 -3.58
C LYS A 153 10.76 -5.08 -3.05
N LEU A 154 10.66 -3.86 -2.53
CA LEU A 154 11.75 -3.21 -1.80
C LEU A 154 11.56 -3.35 -0.29
N GLY A 155 12.67 -3.61 0.40
CA GLY A 155 12.80 -3.49 1.84
C GLY A 155 13.71 -2.31 2.21
N TYR A 156 13.48 -1.75 3.40
CA TYR A 156 14.26 -0.64 3.94
C TYR A 156 14.58 -0.91 5.41
N GLU A 157 15.79 -0.55 5.82
CA GLU A 157 16.21 -0.49 7.23
C GLU A 157 16.76 0.91 7.51
N LEU A 158 16.31 1.54 8.61
CA LEU A 158 16.75 2.85 9.09
C LEU A 158 18.02 2.74 9.96
#